data_AF-A0A534V906-F1
#
_entry.id   AF-A0A534V906-F1
#
_cell.length_a   1.000
_cell.length_b   1.000
_cell.length_c   1.000
_cell.angle_alpha   90.00
_cell.angle_beta   90.00
_cell.angle_gamma   90.00
#
_symmetry.space_group_name_H-M   'P 1'
#
loop_
_entity.id
_entity.type
_entity.pdbx_description
1 polymer ?
#
loop_
_entity_poly.entity_id
_entity_poly.type
_entity_poly.pdbx_seq_one_letter_code
_entity_poly.pdbx_strand_id
1 'polypeptide(L)'
;MPGSDGRLAVSGYLDGRAVADTGGGPRERPQALLDLRLDGTLTRALHTHLELRTRAGGPFEGGHPGLYNFNHTFQNRSPAVEVDESYADLHLRSADVRIGIQKVAWGKLDGVPPTDVVNPRDFHDPLVDDVEERKIGIPALLGTYYLPDLPRLGLTGLRTTLVYVPLAVPPRLALAEERWFPRSTVPPARFVVPPAVASRALGMPVATPLVIPVKFGTLNAHPPHQLDAGGVGLRLGGSWRESDWDVYHYTGPETGPDADLRPELILRSAAPLRLRATSVLRQAHDTIHMTGADWAMPIGGVTVRAEVANFLDRPYLRLASDLISPAALDALPLHRVVQQLLRQGHAAVPLGDLFVNRDSVEWGVGADSLFHGFQPLVQVNQIALLESAPRLLIHDPETRVTTLLRRLLLRDRLELEVRATYAVERGAWFALPRASYLVNDDLRLRLGYLAIGGTHRSIIGQFHDNDEVVLQARYSF
;
A
#
# COMPACT_ATOMS: atom_id res chain seq x y z
N MET A 1 19.13 -41.85 -24.87
CA MET A 1 18.85 -40.73 -23.96
C MET A 1 17.80 -39.84 -24.63
N PRO A 2 16.50 -40.02 -24.38
CA PRO A 2 15.46 -39.16 -24.94
C PRO A 2 15.58 -37.74 -24.36
N GLY A 3 15.47 -36.73 -25.23
CA GLY A 3 15.95 -35.37 -25.02
C GLY A 3 15.26 -34.55 -23.94
N SER A 4 16.05 -33.68 -23.31
CA SER A 4 15.56 -32.61 -22.44
C SER A 4 14.89 -31.53 -23.29
N ASP A 5 13.56 -31.53 -23.34
CA ASP A 5 12.68 -30.48 -23.92
C ASP A 5 12.74 -29.13 -23.15
N GLY A 6 13.85 -28.86 -22.47
CA GLY A 6 14.04 -27.65 -21.68
C GLY A 6 13.98 -26.40 -22.54
N ARG A 7 13.07 -25.46 -22.24
CA ARG A 7 13.02 -24.14 -22.90
C ARG A 7 13.34 -23.05 -21.89
N LEU A 8 14.16 -22.09 -22.31
CA LEU A 8 14.52 -20.90 -21.54
C LEU A 8 14.19 -19.68 -22.39
N ALA A 9 13.44 -18.74 -21.83
CA ALA A 9 13.15 -17.45 -22.44
C ALA A 9 13.69 -16.33 -21.53
N VAL A 10 14.25 -15.31 -22.15
CA VAL A 10 14.68 -14.07 -21.48
C VAL A 10 13.88 -12.95 -22.09
N SER A 11 13.32 -12.09 -21.24
CA SER A 11 12.67 -10.85 -21.66
C SER A 11 12.90 -9.78 -20.61
N GLY A 12 12.52 -8.55 -20.90
CA GLY A 12 12.63 -7.49 -19.92
C GLY A 12 12.24 -6.13 -20.47
N TYR A 13 12.49 -5.11 -19.67
CA TYR A 13 12.38 -3.74 -20.14
C TYR A 13 13.31 -2.80 -19.37
N LEU A 14 13.68 -1.71 -20.04
CA LEU A 14 14.32 -0.55 -19.44
C LEU A 14 13.32 0.61 -19.45
N ASP A 15 13.08 1.18 -18.29
CA ASP A 15 12.17 2.29 -18.07
C ASP A 15 12.91 3.50 -17.53
N GLY A 16 12.72 4.65 -18.16
CA GLY A 16 13.18 5.94 -17.67
C GLY A 16 11.99 6.83 -17.34
N ARG A 17 11.91 7.33 -16.10
CA ARG A 17 10.85 8.21 -15.63
C ARG A 17 11.43 9.53 -15.14
N ALA A 18 10.81 10.64 -15.52
CA ALA A 18 11.12 11.97 -15.01
C ALA A 18 9.84 12.63 -14.50
N VAL A 19 9.97 13.34 -13.38
CA VAL A 19 8.88 14.05 -12.72
C VAL A 19 9.22 15.53 -12.66
N ALA A 20 8.26 16.38 -13.00
CA ALA A 20 8.33 17.82 -12.81
C ALA A 20 7.23 18.26 -11.85
N ASP A 21 7.63 18.80 -10.70
CA ASP A 21 6.71 19.32 -9.69
C ASP A 21 5.97 20.57 -10.20
N THR A 22 4.67 20.62 -9.90
CA THR A 22 3.81 21.78 -10.18
C THR A 22 2.98 22.22 -8.98
N GLY A 23 2.96 21.42 -7.90
CA GLY A 23 2.18 21.68 -6.68
C GLY A 23 2.98 22.29 -5.52
N GLY A 24 4.31 22.38 -5.61
CA GLY A 24 5.17 22.88 -4.54
C GLY A 24 5.60 21.82 -3.51
N GLY A 25 5.38 20.55 -3.82
CA GLY A 25 5.76 19.40 -3.00
C GLY A 25 7.26 19.10 -3.05
N PRO A 26 7.74 18.11 -2.28
CA PRO A 26 9.14 17.69 -2.32
C PRO A 26 9.54 17.26 -3.73
N ARG A 27 10.78 17.58 -4.11
CA ARG A 27 11.35 17.19 -5.40
C ARG A 27 11.48 15.67 -5.51
N GLU A 28 11.26 15.15 -6.71
CA GLU A 28 11.61 13.79 -7.08
C GLU A 28 12.71 13.80 -8.17
N ARG A 29 13.67 12.87 -8.08
CA ARG A 29 14.74 12.76 -9.08
C ARG A 29 14.28 11.83 -10.22
N PRO A 30 14.78 12.01 -11.45
CA PRO A 30 14.56 11.03 -12.50
C PRO A 30 14.96 9.63 -12.05
N GLN A 31 14.21 8.63 -12.49
CA GLN A 31 14.40 7.23 -12.18
C GLN A 31 14.74 6.45 -13.45
N ALA A 32 15.63 5.48 -13.31
CA ALA A 32 15.81 4.39 -14.27
C ALA A 32 15.48 3.06 -13.59
N LEU A 33 14.73 2.20 -14.27
CA LEU A 33 14.35 0.87 -13.82
C LEU A 33 14.68 -0.13 -14.92
N LEU A 34 15.50 -1.13 -14.60
CA LEU A 34 15.76 -2.30 -15.43
C LEU A 34 15.03 -3.49 -14.83
N ASP A 35 14.21 -4.14 -15.63
CA ASP A 35 13.48 -5.35 -15.31
C ASP A 35 13.97 -6.49 -16.20
N LEU A 36 14.36 -7.61 -15.59
CA LEU A 36 14.88 -8.79 -16.28
C LEU A 36 14.09 -10.02 -15.86
N ARG A 37 13.51 -10.71 -16.83
CA ARG A 37 12.71 -11.92 -16.64
C ARG A 37 13.39 -13.13 -17.27
N LEU A 38 13.36 -14.23 -16.55
CA LEU A 38 13.87 -15.52 -16.97
C LEU A 38 12.81 -16.59 -16.72
N ASP A 39 12.27 -17.16 -17.79
CA ASP A 39 11.27 -18.21 -17.75
C ASP A 39 11.87 -19.54 -18.21
N GLY A 40 11.77 -20.55 -17.36
CA GLY A 40 12.28 -21.90 -17.61
C GLY A 40 11.16 -22.93 -17.60
N THR A 41 11.11 -23.79 -18.60
CA THR A 41 10.30 -25.02 -18.58
C THR A 41 11.25 -26.20 -18.52
N LEU A 42 11.43 -26.78 -17.33
CA LEU A 42 12.40 -27.87 -17.11
C LEU A 42 11.83 -29.23 -17.52
N THR A 43 10.54 -29.43 -17.26
CA THR A 43 9.75 -30.58 -17.73
C THR A 43 8.34 -30.09 -18.06
N ARG A 44 7.48 -30.96 -18.60
CA ARG A 44 6.05 -30.63 -18.82
C ARG A 44 5.27 -30.29 -17.55
N ALA A 45 5.80 -30.67 -16.38
CA ALA A 45 5.17 -30.44 -15.09
C ALA A 45 5.88 -29.37 -14.27
N LEU A 46 7.11 -28.97 -14.62
CA LEU A 46 7.92 -28.07 -13.80
C LEU A 46 8.33 -26.83 -14.58
N HIS A 47 7.80 -25.69 -14.14
CA HIS A 47 8.13 -24.36 -14.65
C HIS A 47 8.83 -23.56 -13.56
N THR A 48 9.72 -22.66 -13.96
CA THR A 48 10.46 -21.77 -13.07
C THR A 48 10.41 -20.36 -13.63
N HIS A 49 10.29 -19.37 -12.75
CA HIS A 49 10.26 -17.96 -13.10
C HIS A 49 11.22 -17.20 -12.19
N LEU A 50 11.91 -16.21 -12.75
CA LEU A 50 12.74 -15.25 -12.01
C LEU A 50 12.57 -13.87 -12.64
N GLU A 51 12.14 -12.89 -11.84
CA GLU A 51 12.10 -11.47 -12.17
C GLU A 51 13.06 -10.70 -11.25
N LEU A 52 14.07 -10.06 -11.85
CA LEU A 52 15.03 -9.20 -11.16
C LEU A 52 14.78 -7.75 -11.56
N ARG A 53 14.65 -6.88 -10.57
CA ARG A 53 14.44 -5.45 -10.78
C ARG A 53 15.58 -4.64 -10.20
N THR A 54 16.14 -3.73 -11.00
CA THR A 54 17.15 -2.77 -10.56
C THR A 54 16.62 -1.36 -10.76
N ARG A 55 16.65 -0.53 -9.73
CA ARG A 55 16.20 0.87 -9.78
C ARG A 55 17.33 1.82 -9.41
N ALA A 56 17.41 2.98 -10.05
CA ALA A 56 18.34 4.05 -9.68
C ALA A 56 17.65 5.41 -9.82
N GLY A 57 17.89 6.34 -8.90
CA GLY A 57 17.17 7.62 -8.84
C GLY A 57 15.77 7.46 -8.24
N GLY A 58 14.78 8.27 -8.65
CA GLY A 58 13.43 8.29 -8.08
C GLY A 58 13.31 9.14 -6.80
N PRO A 59 12.39 8.80 -5.86
CA PRO A 59 12.12 9.60 -4.67
C PRO A 59 13.27 9.61 -3.64
N PHE A 60 14.24 8.71 -3.77
CA PHE A 60 15.33 8.51 -2.81
C PHE A 60 16.35 9.65 -2.81
N GLU A 61 16.29 10.54 -1.82
CA GLU A 61 17.34 11.53 -1.55
C GLU A 61 18.43 10.94 -0.64
N GLY A 62 19.70 11.06 -1.06
CA GLY A 62 20.84 10.57 -0.26
C GLY A 62 20.96 9.04 -0.09
N GLY A 63 20.27 8.26 -0.93
CA GLY A 63 20.23 6.80 -0.83
C GLY A 63 21.57 6.09 -0.96
N HIS A 64 21.61 4.84 -0.49
CA HIS A 64 22.80 4.00 -0.53
C HIS A 64 22.56 2.76 -1.40
N PRO A 65 23.56 2.33 -2.19
CA PRO A 65 23.47 1.10 -2.96
C PRO A 65 23.09 -0.09 -2.06
N GLY A 66 22.22 -0.99 -2.52
CA GLY A 66 21.93 -2.21 -1.79
C GLY A 66 20.77 -3.03 -2.33
N LEU A 67 20.45 -4.10 -1.59
CA LEU A 67 19.28 -4.93 -1.84
C LEU A 67 18.09 -4.40 -1.03
N TYR A 68 16.89 -4.49 -1.61
CA TYR A 68 15.67 -4.33 -0.83
C TYR A 68 15.56 -5.44 0.21
N ASN A 69 15.24 -5.06 1.44
CA ASN A 69 15.08 -5.97 2.56
C ASN A 69 13.60 -6.29 2.77
N PHE A 70 13.25 -7.57 2.83
CA PHE A 70 11.87 -8.05 3.05
C PHE A 70 11.31 -7.75 4.44
N ASN A 71 12.12 -7.26 5.39
CA ASN A 71 11.70 -7.01 6.77
C ASN A 71 11.52 -5.53 7.10
N HIS A 72 11.80 -4.62 6.15
CA HIS A 72 11.89 -3.19 6.44
C HIS A 72 10.85 -2.38 5.65
N THR A 73 10.09 -1.55 6.36
CA THR A 73 9.15 -0.60 5.75
C THR A 73 9.86 0.63 5.17
N PHE A 74 10.78 1.20 5.94
CA PHE A 74 11.47 2.45 5.61
C PHE A 74 12.86 2.13 5.05
N GLN A 75 13.07 2.33 3.75
CA GLN A 75 14.31 1.94 3.08
C GLN A 75 14.78 3.00 2.08
N ASN A 76 16.00 3.50 2.27
CA ASN A 76 16.62 4.46 1.34
C ASN A 76 17.66 3.76 0.44
N ARG A 77 17.21 3.08 -0.62
CA ARG A 77 18.08 2.31 -1.52
C ARG A 77 18.08 2.90 -2.92
N SER A 78 19.23 3.41 -3.35
CA SER A 78 19.42 3.94 -4.71
C SER A 78 20.92 3.96 -5.06
N PRO A 79 21.38 3.20 -6.07
CA PRO A 79 20.64 2.17 -6.79
C PRO A 79 20.22 1.00 -5.89
N ALA A 80 19.09 0.37 -6.21
CA ALA A 80 18.55 -0.78 -5.50
C ALA A 80 18.41 -1.97 -6.44
N VAL A 81 18.62 -3.17 -5.91
CA VAL A 81 18.29 -4.44 -6.58
C VAL A 81 17.26 -5.20 -5.76
N GLU A 82 16.33 -5.82 -6.44
CA GLU A 82 15.21 -6.57 -5.88
C GLU A 82 14.99 -7.86 -6.68
N VAL A 83 14.66 -8.94 -5.98
CA VAL A 83 14.02 -10.12 -6.58
C VAL A 83 12.53 -9.87 -6.48
N ASP A 84 11.89 -9.49 -7.58
CA ASP A 84 10.48 -9.10 -7.60
C ASP A 84 9.59 -10.35 -7.54
N GLU A 85 9.94 -11.38 -8.32
CA GLU A 85 9.39 -12.73 -8.26
C GLU A 85 10.50 -13.76 -8.48
N SER A 86 10.40 -14.92 -7.83
CA SER A 86 11.29 -16.05 -8.01
C SER A 86 10.61 -17.30 -7.47
N TYR A 87 10.04 -18.11 -8.35
CA TYR A 87 9.24 -19.25 -7.95
C TYR A 87 9.38 -20.44 -8.89
N ALA A 88 8.96 -21.60 -8.40
CA ALA A 88 8.79 -22.82 -9.18
C ALA A 88 7.34 -23.30 -9.09
N ASP A 89 6.79 -23.67 -10.24
CA ASP A 89 5.45 -24.22 -10.40
C ASP A 89 5.52 -25.71 -10.76
N LEU A 90 4.90 -26.54 -9.94
CA LEU A 90 4.67 -27.95 -10.20
C LEU A 90 3.20 -28.16 -10.59
N HIS A 91 2.97 -28.52 -11.84
CA HIS A 91 1.65 -28.84 -12.39
C HIS A 91 1.41 -30.35 -12.31
N LEU A 92 0.41 -30.74 -11.54
CA LEU A 92 -0.06 -32.11 -11.40
C LEU A 92 -1.38 -32.28 -12.15
N ARG A 93 -1.87 -33.52 -12.23
CA ARG A 93 -3.10 -33.83 -12.97
C ARG A 93 -4.35 -33.07 -12.47
N SER A 94 -4.42 -32.79 -11.17
CA SER A 94 -5.60 -32.18 -10.52
C SER A 94 -5.20 -31.13 -9.48
N ALA A 95 -3.94 -30.72 -9.46
CA ALA A 95 -3.45 -29.74 -8.51
C ALA A 95 -2.23 -29.02 -9.08
N ASP A 96 -2.04 -27.77 -8.69
CA ASP A 96 -0.81 -27.01 -8.95
C ASP A 96 -0.21 -26.58 -7.61
N VAL A 97 1.12 -26.61 -7.53
CA VAL A 97 1.87 -26.15 -6.36
C VAL A 97 2.90 -25.12 -6.80
N ARG A 98 2.85 -23.93 -6.21
CA ARG A 98 3.83 -22.86 -6.41
C ARG A 98 4.60 -22.58 -5.14
N ILE A 99 5.92 -22.56 -5.21
CA ILE A 99 6.79 -22.20 -4.07
C ILE A 99 7.81 -21.14 -4.49
N GLY A 100 7.97 -20.12 -3.66
CA GLY A 100 8.96 -19.05 -3.87
C GLY A 100 8.41 -17.66 -3.58
N ILE A 101 9.13 -16.64 -4.04
CA ILE A 101 8.73 -15.24 -4.00
C ILE A 101 7.73 -15.00 -5.13
N GLN A 102 6.53 -14.57 -4.80
CA GLN A 102 5.44 -14.48 -5.77
C GLN A 102 4.43 -13.39 -5.44
N LYS A 103 3.72 -12.91 -6.45
CA LYS A 103 2.57 -12.02 -6.31
C LYS A 103 1.28 -12.81 -6.47
N VAL A 104 0.39 -12.65 -5.49
CA VAL A 104 -0.94 -13.26 -5.45
C VAL A 104 -1.96 -12.20 -5.83
N ALA A 105 -2.83 -12.54 -6.78
CA ALA A 105 -3.91 -11.67 -7.23
C ALA A 105 -5.26 -12.20 -6.73
N TRP A 106 -5.85 -11.48 -5.77
CA TRP A 106 -7.21 -11.69 -5.30
C TRP A 106 -8.09 -10.51 -5.68
N GLY A 107 -9.40 -10.73 -5.70
CA GLY A 107 -10.37 -9.75 -6.17
C GLY A 107 -10.49 -9.68 -7.69
N LYS A 108 -11.43 -8.83 -8.11
CA LYS A 108 -11.90 -8.60 -9.49
C LYS A 108 -12.01 -7.13 -9.85
N LEU A 109 -12.04 -6.22 -8.88
CA LEU A 109 -12.12 -4.77 -9.10
C LEU A 109 -10.77 -4.20 -9.55
N ASP A 110 -10.78 -3.38 -10.60
CA ASP A 110 -9.57 -2.77 -11.16
C ASP A 110 -9.06 -1.56 -10.32
N GLY A 111 -9.95 -0.90 -9.58
CA GLY A 111 -9.64 0.32 -8.81
C GLY A 111 -9.10 0.03 -7.41
N VAL A 112 -10.00 0.00 -6.42
CA VAL A 112 -9.67 -0.37 -5.04
C VAL A 112 -10.28 -1.75 -4.77
N PRO A 113 -9.50 -2.85 -4.87
CA PRO A 113 -9.96 -4.20 -4.55
C PRO A 113 -9.87 -4.46 -3.03
N PRO A 114 -10.99 -4.51 -2.28
CA PRO A 114 -10.94 -4.73 -0.83
C PRO A 114 -10.46 -6.13 -0.44
N THR A 115 -10.58 -7.13 -1.33
CA THR A 115 -10.14 -8.52 -1.02
C THR A 115 -8.66 -8.79 -1.32
N ASP A 116 -7.98 -7.88 -2.02
CA ASP A 116 -6.58 -8.03 -2.41
C ASP A 116 -5.63 -7.57 -1.28
N VAL A 117 -5.41 -8.47 -0.32
CA VAL A 117 -4.71 -8.17 0.96
C VAL A 117 -3.51 -9.08 1.24
N VAL A 118 -3.22 -10.03 0.35
CA VAL A 118 -2.14 -11.01 0.59
C VAL A 118 -0.75 -10.39 0.38
N ASN A 119 -0.61 -9.56 -0.65
CA ASN A 119 0.65 -8.91 -0.97
C ASN A 119 0.72 -7.49 -0.40
N PRO A 120 1.82 -7.12 0.26
CA PRO A 120 2.09 -5.73 0.60
C PRO A 120 2.37 -4.91 -0.65
N ARG A 121 2.24 -3.59 -0.49
CA ARG A 121 2.41 -2.64 -1.60
C ARG A 121 3.55 -1.66 -1.33
N ASP A 122 4.13 -1.20 -2.43
CA ASP A 122 5.11 -0.12 -2.48
C ASP A 122 4.39 1.23 -2.58
N PHE A 123 4.45 2.04 -1.52
CA PHE A 123 3.81 3.36 -1.43
C PHE A 123 4.78 4.52 -1.73
N HIS A 124 5.93 4.24 -2.37
CA HIS A 124 6.80 5.31 -2.87
C HIS A 124 6.17 6.12 -4.00
N ASP A 125 5.14 5.59 -4.68
CA ASP A 125 4.25 6.36 -5.55
C ASP A 125 2.84 5.75 -5.52
N PRO A 126 1.93 6.25 -4.67
CA PRO A 126 0.64 5.64 -4.47
C PRO A 126 -0.44 6.03 -5.50
N LEU A 127 -0.20 7.02 -6.37
CA LEU A 127 -1.23 7.62 -7.23
C LEU A 127 -0.94 7.52 -8.73
N VAL A 128 0.33 7.52 -9.15
CA VAL A 128 0.69 7.37 -10.56
C VAL A 128 0.79 5.90 -10.94
N ASP A 129 1.47 5.10 -10.12
CA ASP A 129 1.67 3.67 -10.35
C ASP A 129 0.36 2.90 -10.12
N ASP A 130 0.15 1.86 -10.93
CA ASP A 130 -1.05 1.03 -10.84
C ASP A 130 -1.00 0.12 -9.58
N VAL A 131 -2.16 -0.37 -9.11
CA VAL A 131 -2.23 -1.22 -7.91
C VAL A 131 -1.36 -2.47 -8.06
N GLU A 132 -1.40 -3.10 -9.24
CA GLU A 132 -0.63 -4.32 -9.53
C GLU A 132 0.88 -4.05 -9.62
N GLU A 133 1.30 -2.93 -10.22
CA GLU A 133 2.73 -2.58 -10.34
C GLU A 133 3.37 -2.33 -8.97
N ARG A 134 2.57 -1.91 -7.98
CA ARG A 134 3.01 -1.67 -6.61
C ARG A 134 3.10 -2.92 -5.74
N LYS A 135 2.57 -4.07 -6.17
CA LYS A 135 2.65 -5.30 -5.38
C LYS A 135 4.09 -5.73 -5.17
N ILE A 136 4.40 -6.10 -3.94
CA ILE A 136 5.69 -6.66 -3.55
C ILE A 136 5.52 -8.18 -3.47
N GLY A 137 6.42 -8.92 -4.15
CA GLY A 137 6.44 -10.38 -4.07
C GLY A 137 6.71 -10.85 -2.64
N ILE A 138 6.05 -11.93 -2.22
CA ILE A 138 6.21 -12.50 -0.88
C ILE A 138 6.70 -13.95 -0.98
N PRO A 139 7.57 -14.41 -0.06
CA PRO A 139 7.85 -15.83 0.05
C PRO A 139 6.56 -16.54 0.48
N ALA A 140 6.09 -17.46 -0.35
CA ALA A 140 4.86 -18.20 -0.08
C ALA A 140 4.88 -19.61 -0.70
N LEU A 141 4.01 -20.46 -0.16
CA LEU A 141 3.58 -21.72 -0.74
C LEU A 141 2.11 -21.59 -1.14
N LEU A 142 1.81 -21.82 -2.42
CA LEU A 142 0.46 -21.88 -2.96
C LEU A 142 0.15 -23.31 -3.39
N GLY A 143 -1.00 -23.83 -2.98
CA GLY A 143 -1.52 -25.12 -3.46
C GLY A 143 -2.94 -24.94 -3.97
N THR A 144 -3.16 -25.15 -5.26
CA THR A 144 -4.48 -25.11 -5.89
C THR A 144 -4.92 -26.53 -6.23
N TYR A 145 -6.13 -26.91 -5.82
CA TYR A 145 -6.76 -28.17 -6.19
C TYR A 145 -7.97 -27.91 -7.07
N TYR A 146 -8.05 -28.60 -8.21
CA TYR A 146 -9.15 -28.48 -9.16
C TYR A 146 -10.19 -29.58 -8.89
N LEU A 147 -11.39 -29.17 -8.53
CA LEU A 147 -12.50 -30.07 -8.28
C LEU A 147 -13.21 -30.43 -9.60
N PRO A 148 -13.82 -31.61 -9.70
CA PRO A 148 -14.66 -31.95 -10.84
C PRO A 148 -15.83 -30.97 -11.00
N ASP A 149 -16.18 -30.65 -12.24
CA ASP A 149 -17.38 -29.87 -12.56
C ASP A 149 -18.64 -30.56 -12.04
N LEU A 150 -19.67 -29.77 -11.72
CA LEU A 150 -20.99 -30.24 -11.35
C LEU A 150 -22.04 -29.69 -12.35
N PRO A 151 -22.11 -30.25 -13.58
CA PRO A 151 -22.97 -29.70 -14.65
C PRO A 151 -24.45 -29.64 -14.27
N ARG A 152 -24.93 -30.58 -13.44
CA ARG A 152 -26.32 -30.59 -12.94
C ARG A 152 -26.68 -29.36 -12.12
N LEU A 153 -25.68 -28.70 -11.52
CA LEU A 153 -25.83 -27.46 -10.75
C LEU A 153 -25.36 -26.23 -11.53
N GLY A 154 -24.87 -26.40 -12.76
CA GLY A 154 -24.28 -25.33 -13.57
C GLY A 154 -22.97 -24.78 -13.02
N LEU A 155 -22.25 -25.56 -12.20
CA LEU A 155 -20.97 -25.19 -11.62
C LEU A 155 -19.82 -25.79 -12.43
N THR A 156 -18.87 -24.96 -12.83
CA THR A 156 -17.69 -25.35 -13.61
C THR A 156 -16.44 -24.66 -13.08
N GLY A 157 -15.26 -25.24 -13.33
CA GLY A 157 -13.98 -24.61 -12.99
C GLY A 157 -13.76 -24.43 -11.49
N LEU A 158 -14.39 -25.30 -10.68
CA LEU A 158 -14.30 -25.26 -9.23
C LEU A 158 -12.85 -25.51 -8.79
N ARG A 159 -12.31 -24.61 -7.98
CA ARG A 159 -10.95 -24.72 -7.44
C ARG A 159 -10.86 -24.19 -6.01
N THR A 160 -9.98 -24.81 -5.24
CA THR A 160 -9.62 -24.35 -3.91
C THR A 160 -8.12 -24.06 -3.88
N THR A 161 -7.74 -22.87 -3.46
CA THR A 161 -6.34 -22.45 -3.30
C THR A 161 -6.04 -22.18 -1.83
N LEU A 162 -5.03 -22.86 -1.30
CA LEU A 162 -4.40 -22.55 -0.02
C LEU A 162 -3.16 -21.70 -0.28
N VAL A 163 -3.03 -20.59 0.45
CA VAL A 163 -1.86 -19.71 0.48
C VAL A 163 -1.25 -19.82 1.87
N TYR A 164 0.04 -20.12 1.95
CA TYR A 164 0.80 -20.06 3.20
C TYR A 164 1.98 -19.11 3.04
N VAL A 165 2.02 -18.08 3.87
CA VAL A 165 3.04 -17.02 3.89
C VAL A 165 3.88 -17.22 5.16
N PRO A 166 5.02 -17.90 5.11
CA PRO A 166 5.82 -18.20 6.31
C PRO A 166 6.49 -16.98 6.94
N LEU A 167 6.67 -15.88 6.19
CA LEU A 167 7.37 -14.69 6.65
C LEU A 167 6.55 -13.45 6.30
N ALA A 168 6.24 -12.63 7.31
CA ALA A 168 5.63 -11.33 7.13
C ALA A 168 6.55 -10.41 6.32
N VAL A 169 6.01 -9.86 5.23
CA VAL A 169 6.66 -8.79 4.46
C VAL A 169 5.83 -7.53 4.69
N PRO A 170 6.42 -6.43 5.19
CA PRO A 170 5.67 -5.21 5.43
C PRO A 170 5.50 -4.41 4.12
N PRO A 171 4.56 -3.43 4.08
CA PRO A 171 4.54 -2.44 3.01
C PRO A 171 5.85 -1.65 2.99
N ARG A 172 6.17 -1.07 1.83
CA ARG A 172 7.21 -0.04 1.73
C ARG A 172 6.55 1.32 1.82
N LEU A 173 6.99 2.13 2.77
CA LEU A 173 6.51 3.50 2.92
C LEU A 173 7.65 4.45 2.58
N ALA A 174 7.27 5.58 1.98
CA ALA A 174 8.18 6.67 1.71
C ALA A 174 8.90 7.13 3.00
N LEU A 175 10.05 7.76 2.84
CA LEU A 175 10.81 8.41 3.91
C LEU A 175 10.41 9.88 4.06
N ALA A 176 10.68 10.47 5.24
CA ALA A 176 10.20 11.80 5.61
C ALA A 176 10.59 12.94 4.63
N GLU A 177 11.67 12.76 3.88
CA GLU A 177 12.16 13.74 2.90
C GLU A 177 11.56 13.53 1.49
N GLU A 178 10.86 12.43 1.28
CA GLU A 178 10.34 12.02 -0.02
C GLU A 178 8.95 12.59 -0.27
N ARG A 179 8.63 12.74 -1.56
CA ARG A 179 7.39 13.35 -2.06
C ARG A 179 6.14 12.73 -1.46
N TRP A 180 6.09 11.39 -1.40
CA TRP A 180 4.91 10.63 -1.01
C TRP A 180 4.88 10.27 0.47
N PHE A 181 5.66 10.94 1.32
CA PHE A 181 5.56 10.76 2.77
C PHE A 181 4.20 11.21 3.31
N PRO A 182 3.46 10.37 4.06
CA PRO A 182 2.15 10.72 4.57
C PRO A 182 2.26 11.78 5.67
N ARG A 183 2.02 13.05 5.33
CA ARG A 183 2.10 14.19 6.27
C ARG A 183 1.17 14.05 7.48
N SER A 184 0.11 13.25 7.34
CA SER A 184 -0.80 12.90 8.43
C SER A 184 -0.11 12.17 9.60
N THR A 185 1.05 11.54 9.37
CA THR A 185 1.86 10.85 10.38
C THR A 185 2.89 11.74 11.07
N VAL A 186 3.10 12.96 10.57
CA VAL A 186 4.15 13.87 11.05
C VAL A 186 3.67 14.70 12.23
N PRO A 187 4.31 14.62 13.42
CA PRO A 187 4.02 15.53 14.53
C PRO A 187 4.56 16.94 14.24
N PRO A 188 4.05 18.00 14.90
CA PRO A 188 4.57 19.34 14.71
C PRO A 188 6.04 19.45 15.15
N ALA A 189 6.85 20.20 14.41
CA ALA A 189 8.27 20.41 14.71
C ALA A 189 8.53 21.10 16.07
N ARG A 190 7.54 21.79 16.61
CA ARG A 190 7.55 22.37 17.96
C ARG A 190 6.20 22.12 18.60
N PHE A 191 6.24 21.67 19.84
CA PHE A 191 5.05 21.49 20.66
C PHE A 191 5.03 22.55 21.76
N VAL A 192 3.94 23.30 21.86
CA VAL A 192 3.76 24.36 22.86
C VAL A 192 2.86 23.84 23.96
N VAL A 193 3.43 23.64 25.15
CA VAL A 193 2.68 23.23 26.34
C VAL A 193 2.07 24.47 26.99
N PRO A 194 0.73 24.54 27.14
CA PRO A 194 0.09 25.65 27.83
C PRO A 194 0.58 25.77 29.28
N PRO A 195 0.69 26.99 29.85
CA PRO A 195 1.11 27.21 31.23
C PRO A 195 0.31 26.41 32.26
N ALA A 196 -1.00 26.24 32.05
CA ALA A 196 -1.87 25.46 32.93
C ALA A 196 -1.49 23.96 32.94
N VAL A 197 -1.25 23.37 31.76
CA VAL A 197 -0.82 21.97 31.62
C VAL A 197 0.56 21.77 32.23
N ALA A 198 1.49 22.69 31.97
CA ALA A 198 2.83 22.66 32.54
C ALA A 198 2.80 22.78 34.07
N SER A 199 1.97 23.68 34.61
CA SER A 199 1.84 23.88 36.06
C SER A 199 1.28 22.63 36.75
N ARG A 200 0.24 22.02 36.16
CA ARG A 200 -0.34 20.75 36.64
C ARG A 200 0.68 19.61 36.59
N ALA A 201 1.46 19.53 35.51
CA ALA A 201 2.45 18.46 35.32
C ALA A 201 3.62 18.58 36.31
N LEU A 202 4.12 19.80 36.56
CA LEU A 202 5.27 20.05 37.42
C LEU A 202 4.91 20.26 38.90
N GLY A 203 3.63 20.47 39.22
CA GLY A 203 3.18 20.77 40.58
C GLY A 203 3.63 22.15 41.10
N MET A 204 4.00 23.07 40.21
CA MET A 204 4.42 24.44 40.54
C MET A 204 3.90 25.44 39.50
N PRO A 205 3.67 26.72 39.86
CA PRO A 205 3.23 27.72 38.90
C PRO A 205 4.24 27.93 37.77
N VAL A 206 3.77 27.79 36.53
CA VAL A 206 4.52 28.11 35.31
C VAL A 206 3.82 29.28 34.65
N ALA A 207 4.52 30.40 34.47
CA ALA A 207 3.93 31.63 33.93
C ALA A 207 3.95 31.71 32.39
N THR A 208 4.91 31.03 31.74
CA THR A 208 5.12 31.10 30.30
C THR A 208 4.92 29.74 29.62
N PRO A 209 4.39 29.68 28.39
CA PRO A 209 4.28 28.41 27.66
C PRO A 209 5.64 27.74 27.50
N LEU A 210 5.68 26.42 27.68
CA LEU A 210 6.90 25.65 27.47
C LEU A 210 6.95 25.19 26.01
N VAL A 211 7.99 25.62 25.29
CA VAL A 211 8.20 25.23 23.89
C VAL A 211 9.17 24.04 23.84
N ILE A 212 8.70 22.92 23.29
CA ILE A 212 9.44 21.67 23.17
C ILE A 212 9.74 21.44 21.68
N PRO A 213 11.00 21.57 21.24
CA PRO A 213 11.40 21.17 19.90
C PRO A 213 11.26 19.66 19.72
N VAL A 214 10.69 19.24 18.59
CA VAL A 214 10.47 17.83 18.25
C VAL A 214 11.42 17.44 17.12
N LYS A 215 12.25 16.42 17.33
CA LYS A 215 12.98 15.76 16.25
C LYS A 215 12.16 14.56 15.79
N PHE A 216 11.77 14.53 14.53
CA PHE A 216 11.06 13.41 13.92
C PHE A 216 12.00 12.50 13.13
N GLY A 217 11.65 11.23 12.98
CA GLY A 217 12.34 10.26 12.13
C GLY A 217 11.53 8.98 11.96
N THR A 218 12.04 8.05 11.16
CA THR A 218 11.46 6.72 10.95
C THR A 218 12.33 5.64 11.56
N LEU A 219 11.73 4.51 11.92
CA LEU A 219 12.45 3.38 12.52
C LEU A 219 11.84 2.05 12.06
N ASN A 220 12.65 1.19 11.44
CA ASN A 220 12.21 -0.18 11.17
C ASN A 220 12.17 -1.01 12.46
N ALA A 221 11.22 -1.93 12.52
CA ALA A 221 11.14 -2.98 13.52
C ALA A 221 11.32 -4.32 12.80
N HIS A 222 11.91 -5.30 13.47
CA HIS A 222 12.01 -6.64 12.90
C HIS A 222 10.70 -7.39 13.18
N PRO A 223 10.00 -7.91 12.15
CA PRO A 223 8.88 -8.81 12.37
C PRO A 223 9.34 -10.04 13.17
N PRO A 224 8.46 -10.68 13.97
CA PRO A 224 8.79 -11.95 14.59
C PRO A 224 9.07 -13.00 13.49
N HIS A 225 10.25 -13.61 13.52
CA HIS A 225 10.60 -14.72 12.61
C HIS A 225 10.09 -16.06 13.14
N GLN A 226 8.78 -16.15 13.38
CA GLN A 226 8.11 -17.34 13.86
C GLN A 226 7.03 -17.74 12.84
N LEU A 227 6.80 -19.04 12.67
CA LEU A 227 5.88 -19.55 11.64
C LEU A 227 4.41 -19.18 11.90
N ASP A 228 4.08 -18.79 13.13
CA ASP A 228 2.79 -18.27 13.57
C ASP A 228 2.62 -16.75 13.37
N ALA A 229 3.71 -16.02 13.08
CA ALA A 229 3.68 -14.62 12.65
C ALA A 229 3.50 -14.46 11.14
N GLY A 230 3.38 -15.57 10.41
CA GLY A 230 3.06 -15.62 8.99
C GLY A 230 1.56 -15.44 8.72
N GLY A 231 1.16 -15.67 7.46
CA GLY A 231 -0.23 -15.62 7.04
C GLY A 231 -0.72 -16.93 6.42
N VAL A 232 -2.01 -17.18 6.53
CA VAL A 232 -2.72 -18.27 5.84
C VAL A 232 -3.92 -17.67 5.10
N GLY A 233 -4.06 -18.02 3.83
CA GLY A 233 -5.17 -17.65 2.99
C GLY A 233 -5.86 -18.89 2.41
N LEU A 234 -7.19 -18.85 2.30
CA LEU A 234 -8.00 -19.83 1.59
C LEU A 234 -8.86 -19.11 0.57
N ARG A 235 -8.87 -19.60 -0.66
CA ARG A 235 -9.76 -19.15 -1.74
C ARG A 235 -10.53 -20.33 -2.27
N LEU A 236 -11.84 -20.22 -2.36
CA LEU A 236 -12.71 -21.15 -3.09
C LEU A 236 -13.39 -20.38 -4.19
N GLY A 237 -13.37 -20.87 -5.42
CA GLY A 237 -14.04 -20.20 -6.52
C GLY A 237 -14.34 -21.10 -7.69
N GLY A 238 -15.07 -20.54 -8.64
CA GLY A 238 -15.46 -21.18 -9.88
C GLY A 238 -16.47 -20.32 -10.62
N SER A 239 -17.10 -20.93 -11.62
CA SER A 239 -18.15 -20.28 -12.40
C SER A 239 -19.48 -20.95 -12.12
N TRP A 240 -20.51 -20.13 -11.97
CA TRP A 240 -21.91 -20.55 -11.94
C TRP A 240 -22.62 -19.91 -13.12
N ARG A 241 -22.91 -20.69 -14.16
CA ARG A 241 -23.41 -20.19 -15.45
C ARG A 241 -22.43 -19.17 -16.05
N GLU A 242 -22.88 -17.93 -16.29
CA GLU A 242 -22.08 -16.82 -16.83
C GLU A 242 -21.39 -15.98 -15.74
N SER A 243 -21.53 -16.37 -14.48
CA SER A 243 -21.05 -15.61 -13.32
C SER A 243 -19.81 -16.27 -12.72
N ASP A 244 -18.73 -15.53 -12.60
CA ASP A 244 -17.53 -15.96 -11.89
C ASP A 244 -17.57 -15.48 -10.45
N TRP A 245 -17.30 -16.36 -9.49
CA TRP A 245 -17.35 -16.04 -8.07
C TRP A 245 -16.16 -16.64 -7.33
N ASP A 246 -15.74 -15.95 -6.28
CA ASP A 246 -14.74 -16.44 -5.35
C ASP A 246 -15.13 -16.03 -3.91
N VAL A 247 -14.75 -16.86 -2.95
CA VAL A 247 -14.86 -16.59 -1.51
C VAL A 247 -13.48 -16.77 -0.90
N TYR A 248 -13.10 -15.84 -0.04
CA TYR A 248 -11.78 -15.71 0.54
C TYR A 248 -11.84 -15.74 2.07
N HIS A 249 -10.80 -16.30 2.65
CA HIS A 249 -10.41 -15.99 4.01
C HIS A 249 -8.91 -15.76 4.07
N TYR A 250 -8.46 -14.72 4.76
CA TYR A 250 -7.06 -14.46 5.06
C TYR A 250 -6.91 -14.13 6.53
N THR A 251 -5.95 -14.77 7.17
CA THR A 251 -5.48 -14.43 8.52
C THR A 251 -3.98 -14.27 8.44
N GLY A 252 -3.45 -13.10 8.80
CA GLY A 252 -2.02 -12.84 8.73
C GLY A 252 -1.68 -11.37 8.95
N PRO A 253 -0.41 -10.99 8.73
CA PRO A 253 0.06 -9.62 8.88
C PRO A 253 -0.73 -8.63 8.01
N GLU A 254 -0.96 -7.41 8.51
CA GLU A 254 -1.40 -6.30 7.69
C GLU A 254 -0.36 -6.00 6.60
N THR A 255 -0.85 -5.80 5.39
CA THR A 255 -0.02 -5.60 4.19
C THR A 255 -0.12 -4.17 3.64
N GLY A 256 -1.09 -3.39 4.11
CA GLY A 256 -1.18 -1.94 3.97
C GLY A 256 -0.35 -1.18 5.02
N PRO A 257 -0.34 0.16 4.98
CA PRO A 257 0.42 1.00 5.90
C PRO A 257 0.06 0.72 7.37
N ASP A 258 1.09 0.46 8.19
CA ASP A 258 0.94 0.23 9.63
C ASP A 258 2.21 0.71 10.38
N ALA A 259 2.03 1.53 11.42
CA ALA A 259 3.13 2.08 12.21
C ALA A 259 2.71 2.66 13.58
N ASP A 260 3.61 2.56 14.55
CA ASP A 260 3.52 3.25 15.84
C ASP A 260 4.15 4.65 15.78
N LEU A 261 3.51 5.66 16.36
CA LEU A 261 4.19 6.90 16.71
C LEU A 261 4.73 6.83 18.13
N ARG A 262 6.07 6.79 18.29
CA ARG A 262 6.73 6.65 19.61
C ARG A 262 7.47 7.92 20.01
N PRO A 263 6.84 8.81 20.79
CA PRO A 263 7.48 10.00 21.32
C PRO A 263 8.17 9.75 22.66
N GLU A 264 9.32 10.37 22.81
CA GLU A 264 10.12 10.40 24.03
C GLU A 264 10.52 11.84 24.33
N LEU A 265 10.34 12.24 25.59
CA LEU A 265 10.71 13.54 26.12
C LEU A 265 12.08 13.44 26.79
N ILE A 266 12.95 14.41 26.55
CA ILE A 266 14.33 14.45 27.03
C ILE A 266 14.58 15.75 27.77
N LEU A 267 15.06 15.66 29.01
CA LEU A 267 15.47 16.79 29.84
C LEU A 267 16.88 17.22 29.44
N ARG A 268 17.01 18.46 28.94
CA ARG A 268 18.30 19.05 28.53
C ARG A 268 18.91 19.92 29.62
N SER A 269 18.08 20.61 30.39
CA SER A 269 18.46 21.34 31.59
C SER A 269 17.26 21.46 32.51
N ALA A 270 17.48 21.40 33.82
CA ALA A 270 16.43 21.62 34.83
C ALA A 270 16.29 23.11 35.22
N ALA A 271 17.38 23.89 35.11
CA ALA A 271 17.41 25.30 35.46
C ALA A 271 18.33 26.07 34.48
N PRO A 272 17.77 26.81 33.50
CA PRO A 272 16.34 26.89 33.17
C PRO A 272 15.82 25.57 32.60
N LEU A 273 14.52 25.27 32.82
CA LEU A 273 13.88 24.07 32.29
C LEU A 273 13.93 24.09 30.74
N ARG A 274 14.66 23.15 30.17
CA ARG A 274 14.78 22.95 28.72
C ARG A 274 14.49 21.51 28.38
N LEU A 275 13.48 21.29 27.55
CA LEU A 275 13.07 19.98 27.08
C LEU A 275 13.28 19.87 25.57
N ARG A 276 13.43 18.64 25.11
CA ARG A 276 13.37 18.27 23.69
C ARG A 276 12.56 16.99 23.58
N ALA A 277 11.79 16.83 22.52
CA ALA A 277 11.18 15.55 22.19
C ALA A 277 11.88 14.92 20.98
N THR A 278 11.96 13.60 21.00
CA THR A 278 12.21 12.77 19.83
C THR A 278 10.95 11.99 19.55
N SER A 279 10.52 11.91 18.30
CA SER A 279 9.37 11.10 17.90
C SER A 279 9.78 10.26 16.70
N VAL A 280 9.54 8.97 16.79
CA VAL A 280 9.83 8.05 15.69
C VAL A 280 8.54 7.41 15.20
N LEU A 281 8.34 7.40 13.89
CA LEU A 281 7.35 6.56 13.24
C LEU A 281 8.00 5.18 13.08
N ARG A 282 7.61 4.24 13.94
CA ARG A 282 8.18 2.90 14.01
C ARG A 282 7.27 1.92 13.29
N GLN A 283 7.81 1.13 12.38
CA GLN A 283 7.10 0.04 11.72
C GLN A 283 6.39 -0.87 12.73
N ALA A 284 5.12 -1.18 12.46
CA ALA A 284 4.29 -2.11 13.21
C ALA A 284 3.97 -3.36 12.37
N HIS A 285 3.36 -4.35 13.00
CA HIS A 285 3.07 -5.66 12.41
C HIS A 285 1.76 -6.19 13.01
N ASP A 286 0.68 -5.45 12.84
CA ASP A 286 -0.63 -5.92 13.26
C ASP A 286 -1.09 -7.12 12.44
N THR A 287 -1.88 -8.00 13.05
CA THR A 287 -2.50 -9.15 12.39
C THR A 287 -3.95 -8.79 12.07
N ILE A 288 -4.39 -9.08 10.85
CA ILE A 288 -5.76 -8.88 10.40
C ILE A 288 -6.42 -10.21 10.06
N HIS A 289 -7.75 -10.22 10.13
CA HIS A 289 -8.58 -11.31 9.63
C HIS A 289 -9.56 -10.77 8.61
N MET A 290 -9.51 -11.25 7.38
CA MET A 290 -10.40 -10.86 6.30
C MET A 290 -11.20 -12.06 5.83
N THR A 291 -12.52 -11.94 5.79
CA THR A 291 -13.40 -12.86 5.06
C THR A 291 -14.11 -12.07 3.98
N GLY A 292 -14.01 -12.50 2.73
CA GLY A 292 -14.54 -11.74 1.61
C GLY A 292 -15.12 -12.61 0.52
N ALA A 293 -15.78 -11.96 -0.43
CA ALA A 293 -16.27 -12.60 -1.63
C ALA A 293 -16.20 -11.62 -2.79
N ASP A 294 -16.05 -12.16 -3.98
CA ASP A 294 -16.16 -11.42 -5.22
C ASP A 294 -17.10 -12.08 -6.21
N TRP A 295 -17.53 -11.28 -7.17
CA TRP A 295 -18.43 -11.70 -8.21
C TRP A 295 -18.23 -10.87 -9.47
N ALA A 296 -18.26 -11.51 -10.64
CA ALA A 296 -18.31 -10.81 -11.92
C ALA A 296 -19.26 -11.50 -12.90
N MET A 297 -19.93 -10.69 -13.72
CA MET A 297 -20.82 -11.19 -14.76
C MET A 297 -20.98 -10.15 -15.89
N PRO A 298 -21.02 -10.58 -17.16
CA PRO A 298 -21.49 -9.73 -18.25
C PRO A 298 -23.02 -9.57 -18.20
N ILE A 299 -23.51 -8.34 -18.21
CA ILE A 299 -24.92 -7.98 -18.24
C ILE A 299 -25.15 -6.97 -19.37
N GLY A 300 -25.81 -7.42 -20.46
CA GLY A 300 -26.23 -6.51 -21.53
C GLY A 300 -25.08 -5.77 -22.23
N GLY A 301 -23.90 -6.39 -22.37
CA GLY A 301 -22.71 -5.78 -22.98
C GLY A 301 -21.86 -4.93 -22.04
N VAL A 302 -22.23 -4.87 -20.76
CA VAL A 302 -21.44 -4.27 -19.67
C VAL A 302 -20.93 -5.39 -18.78
N THR A 303 -19.66 -5.39 -18.40
CA THR A 303 -19.16 -6.31 -17.38
C THR A 303 -19.30 -5.66 -16.02
N VAL A 304 -20.05 -6.29 -15.12
CA VAL A 304 -20.21 -5.83 -13.73
C VAL A 304 -19.34 -6.69 -12.84
N ARG A 305 -18.64 -6.04 -11.91
CA ARG A 305 -17.80 -6.68 -10.89
C ARG A 305 -18.19 -6.15 -9.52
N ALA A 306 -18.20 -7.00 -8.51
CA ALA A 306 -18.48 -6.62 -7.14
C ALA A 306 -17.56 -7.38 -6.18
N GLU A 307 -17.19 -6.71 -5.09
CA GLU A 307 -16.40 -7.29 -4.01
C GLU A 307 -16.92 -6.81 -2.66
N VAL A 308 -16.79 -7.67 -1.66
CA VAL A 308 -17.00 -7.33 -0.25
C VAL A 308 -15.99 -8.07 0.62
N ALA A 309 -15.49 -7.40 1.64
CA ALA A 309 -14.55 -7.91 2.62
C ALA A 309 -14.95 -7.44 4.02
N ASN A 310 -15.12 -8.37 4.94
CA ASN A 310 -15.26 -8.11 6.37
C ASN A 310 -13.90 -8.27 7.03
N PHE A 311 -13.40 -7.22 7.65
CA PHE A 311 -12.14 -7.19 8.37
C PHE A 311 -12.37 -7.15 9.88
N LEU A 312 -11.57 -7.93 10.60
CA LEU A 312 -11.39 -7.83 12.04
C LEU A 312 -10.00 -7.27 12.36
N ASP A 313 -9.94 -6.39 13.35
CA ASP A 313 -8.69 -5.78 13.86
C ASP A 313 -7.85 -5.03 12.80
N ARG A 314 -8.48 -4.42 11.78
CA ARG A 314 -7.74 -3.70 10.75
C ARG A 314 -7.25 -2.33 11.24
N PRO A 315 -5.95 -1.99 11.09
CA PRO A 315 -5.41 -0.70 11.51
C PRO A 315 -5.87 0.45 10.60
N TYR A 316 -6.43 1.50 11.20
CA TYR A 316 -6.80 2.74 10.50
C TYR A 316 -6.07 3.96 11.04
N LEU A 317 -5.49 4.73 10.13
CA LEU A 317 -4.66 5.90 10.46
C LEU A 317 -5.47 7.06 11.05
N ARG A 318 -4.96 7.65 12.14
CA ARG A 318 -5.36 8.96 12.69
C ARG A 318 -4.40 10.05 12.23
N LEU A 319 -4.79 11.31 12.41
CA LEU A 319 -3.85 12.42 12.29
C LEU A 319 -2.93 12.44 13.53
N ALA A 320 -1.61 12.46 13.34
CA ALA A 320 -0.64 12.58 14.43
C ALA A 320 -0.88 13.84 15.29
N SER A 321 -1.41 14.90 14.70
CA SER A 321 -1.81 16.12 15.44
C SER A 321 -2.99 15.93 16.40
N ASP A 322 -3.88 14.96 16.16
CA ASP A 322 -5.00 14.66 17.06
C ASP A 322 -4.51 14.00 18.37
N LEU A 323 -3.37 13.29 18.32
CA LEU A 323 -2.72 12.66 19.48
C LEU A 323 -2.18 13.65 20.51
N ILE A 324 -2.02 14.91 20.12
CA ILE A 324 -1.51 16.00 20.97
C ILE A 324 -2.54 17.13 21.14
N SER A 325 -3.81 16.85 20.83
CA SER A 325 -4.92 17.77 21.10
C SER A 325 -5.06 18.04 22.61
N PRO A 326 -5.62 19.19 23.04
CA PRO A 326 -5.81 19.47 24.46
C PRO A 326 -6.50 18.34 25.24
N ALA A 327 -7.54 17.74 24.65
CA ALA A 327 -8.24 16.59 25.22
C ALA A 327 -7.35 15.35 25.37
N ALA A 328 -6.50 15.06 24.38
CA ALA A 328 -5.54 13.95 24.47
C ALA A 328 -4.49 14.19 25.56
N LEU A 329 -3.99 15.42 25.70
CA LEU A 329 -3.01 15.79 26.72
C LEU A 329 -3.58 15.68 28.15
N ASP A 330 -4.88 15.91 28.33
CA ASP A 330 -5.55 15.77 29.61
C ASP A 330 -5.67 14.32 30.08
N ALA A 331 -5.73 13.37 29.14
CA ALA A 331 -5.73 11.94 29.43
C ALA A 331 -4.34 11.38 29.74
N LEU A 332 -3.26 12.14 29.49
CA LEU A 332 -1.90 11.66 29.72
C LEU A 332 -1.59 11.52 31.21
N PRO A 333 -0.82 10.48 31.62
CA PRO A 333 -0.33 10.34 32.99
C PRO A 333 0.87 11.28 33.23
N LEU A 334 0.65 12.59 33.11
CA LEU A 334 1.71 13.62 33.11
C LEU A 334 2.61 13.55 34.34
N HIS A 335 2.05 13.29 35.52
CA HIS A 335 2.84 13.14 36.75
C HIS A 335 3.83 11.96 36.66
N ARG A 336 3.43 10.81 36.08
CA ARG A 336 4.33 9.67 35.87
C ARG A 336 5.42 10.02 34.85
N VAL A 337 5.06 10.70 33.76
CA VAL A 337 6.01 11.15 32.74
C VAL A 337 7.05 12.10 33.34
N VAL A 338 6.62 13.11 34.10
CA VAL A 338 7.52 14.07 34.76
C VAL A 338 8.42 13.37 35.79
N GLN A 339 7.88 12.47 36.61
CA GLN A 339 8.68 11.71 37.56
C GLN A 339 9.76 10.86 36.87
N GLN A 340 9.43 10.20 35.76
CA GLN A 340 10.40 9.43 34.99
C GLN A 340 11.45 10.35 34.38
N LEU A 341 11.02 11.48 33.80
CA LEU A 341 11.89 12.47 33.18
C LEU A 341 12.92 13.04 34.17
N LEU A 342 12.50 13.36 35.40
CA LEU A 342 13.41 13.87 36.44
C LEU A 342 14.38 12.79 36.95
N ARG A 343 13.95 11.52 36.98
CA ARG A 343 14.80 10.41 37.46
C ARG A 343 15.80 9.92 36.41
N GLN A 344 15.40 9.82 35.15
CA GLN A 344 16.16 9.17 34.08
C GLN A 344 16.71 10.16 33.05
N GLY A 345 16.30 11.44 33.10
CA GLY A 345 16.61 12.44 32.07
C GLY A 345 15.81 12.26 30.78
N HIS A 346 15.01 11.20 30.66
CA HIS A 346 14.11 10.93 29.54
C HIS A 346 12.85 10.20 30.01
N ALA A 347 11.76 10.31 29.24
CA ALA A 347 10.50 9.62 29.51
C ALA A 347 9.69 9.39 28.24
N ALA A 348 9.17 8.18 28.06
CA ALA A 348 8.21 7.89 27.00
C ALA A 348 6.89 8.63 27.25
N VAL A 349 6.28 9.14 26.19
CA VAL A 349 4.99 9.84 26.27
C VAL A 349 3.92 8.95 25.63
N PRO A 350 2.98 8.37 26.40
CA PRO A 350 1.99 7.44 25.87
C PRO A 350 0.84 8.19 25.18
N LEU A 351 1.06 8.67 23.96
CA LEU A 351 0.05 9.43 23.19
C LEU A 351 -1.13 8.59 22.66
N GLY A 352 -1.10 7.28 22.85
CA GLY A 352 -2.04 6.32 22.26
C GLY A 352 -1.68 5.99 20.81
N ASP A 353 -2.48 5.13 20.19
CA ASP A 353 -2.14 4.54 18.91
C ASP A 353 -2.41 5.51 17.75
N LEU A 354 -1.46 5.57 16.81
CA LEU A 354 -1.57 6.35 15.58
C LEU A 354 -2.46 5.62 14.57
N PHE A 355 -2.23 4.33 14.40
CA PHE A 355 -3.13 3.42 13.70
C PHE A 355 -3.98 2.73 14.76
N VAL A 356 -5.29 2.73 14.56
CA VAL A 356 -6.25 2.18 15.53
C VAL A 356 -6.99 1.02 14.88
N ASN A 357 -6.91 -0.15 15.50
CA ASN A 357 -7.54 -1.37 14.99
C ASN A 357 -9.06 -1.28 15.12
N ARG A 358 -9.78 -1.55 14.03
CA ARG A 358 -11.23 -1.54 13.98
C ARG A 358 -11.76 -2.62 13.07
N ASP A 359 -12.90 -3.17 13.48
CA ASP A 359 -13.71 -4.02 12.63
C ASP A 359 -14.41 -3.18 11.57
N SER A 360 -14.46 -3.69 10.35
CA SER A 360 -14.98 -2.93 9.21
C SER A 360 -15.50 -3.84 8.10
N VAL A 361 -16.43 -3.29 7.32
CA VAL A 361 -16.87 -3.88 6.05
C VAL A 361 -16.44 -2.94 4.93
N GLU A 362 -15.66 -3.47 4.00
CA GLU A 362 -15.24 -2.79 2.79
C GLU A 362 -15.89 -3.46 1.59
N TRP A 363 -16.46 -2.68 0.69
CA TRP A 363 -17.08 -3.23 -0.51
C TRP A 363 -16.86 -2.32 -1.72
N GLY A 364 -17.05 -2.87 -2.90
CA GLY A 364 -17.08 -2.10 -4.12
C GLY A 364 -17.88 -2.75 -5.24
N VAL A 365 -18.38 -1.93 -6.13
CA VAL A 365 -19.05 -2.36 -7.36
C VAL A 365 -18.48 -1.55 -8.51
N GLY A 366 -18.02 -2.23 -9.55
CA GLY A 366 -17.45 -1.67 -10.77
C GLY A 366 -18.22 -2.13 -11.99
N ALA A 367 -18.25 -1.29 -13.02
CA ALA A 367 -18.79 -1.63 -14.32
C ALA A 367 -17.89 -1.08 -15.42
N ASP A 368 -17.55 -1.92 -16.40
CA ASP A 368 -16.87 -1.53 -17.62
C ASP A 368 -17.63 -1.94 -18.87
N SER A 369 -17.37 -1.22 -19.96
CA SER A 369 -17.98 -1.52 -21.25
C SER A 369 -17.07 -1.06 -22.39
N LEU A 370 -17.43 -1.45 -23.61
CA LEU A 370 -16.85 -0.89 -24.83
C LEU A 370 -17.93 -0.11 -25.57
N PHE A 371 -17.74 1.21 -25.70
CA PHE A 371 -18.71 2.10 -26.34
C PHE A 371 -18.00 3.03 -27.34
N HIS A 372 -18.27 2.86 -28.64
CA HIS A 372 -17.71 3.70 -29.71
C HIS A 372 -16.16 3.86 -29.64
N GLY A 373 -15.46 2.79 -29.27
CA GLY A 373 -13.99 2.79 -29.11
C GLY A 373 -13.49 3.40 -27.80
N PHE A 374 -14.39 3.90 -26.95
CA PHE A 374 -14.08 4.24 -25.56
C PHE A 374 -14.28 3.02 -24.66
N GLN A 375 -13.43 2.92 -23.65
CA GLN A 375 -13.47 1.90 -22.61
C GLN A 375 -13.65 2.59 -21.26
N PRO A 376 -14.90 2.98 -20.91
CA PRO A 376 -15.20 3.51 -19.59
C PRO A 376 -15.22 2.40 -18.55
N LEU A 377 -14.66 2.70 -17.38
CA LEU A 377 -14.82 1.97 -16.13
C LEU A 377 -15.32 2.98 -15.09
N VAL A 378 -16.38 2.61 -14.37
CA VAL A 378 -16.86 3.35 -13.20
C VAL A 378 -16.95 2.38 -12.04
N GLN A 379 -16.40 2.77 -10.90
CA GLN A 379 -16.37 1.96 -9.69
C GLN A 379 -16.74 2.82 -8.48
N VAL A 380 -17.57 2.27 -7.60
CA VAL A 380 -17.88 2.84 -6.29
C VAL A 380 -17.36 1.88 -5.24
N ASN A 381 -16.63 2.41 -4.25
CA ASN A 381 -16.16 1.69 -3.08
C ASN A 381 -16.64 2.38 -1.81
N GLN A 382 -16.83 1.62 -0.75
CA GLN A 382 -17.10 2.18 0.57
C GLN A 382 -16.40 1.38 1.66
N ILE A 383 -15.91 2.10 2.67
CA ILE A 383 -15.41 1.56 3.93
C ILE A 383 -16.39 1.98 5.03
N ALA A 384 -16.95 1.02 5.76
CA ALA A 384 -17.82 1.27 6.90
C ALA A 384 -17.23 0.60 8.15
N LEU A 385 -17.05 1.36 9.23
CA LEU A 385 -16.58 0.81 10.50
C LEU A 385 -17.77 0.20 11.25
N LEU A 386 -17.52 -0.93 11.91
CA LEU A 386 -18.55 -1.62 12.70
C LEU A 386 -18.61 -1.13 14.15
N GLU A 387 -17.62 -0.33 14.56
CA GLU A 387 -17.44 0.14 15.92
C GLU A 387 -17.16 1.64 15.98
N SER A 388 -17.39 2.24 17.15
CA SER A 388 -17.03 3.64 17.38
C SER A 388 -15.52 3.86 17.26
N ALA A 389 -15.13 4.77 16.37
CA ALA A 389 -13.74 5.14 16.17
C ALA A 389 -13.45 6.57 16.66
N PRO A 390 -12.21 6.86 17.08
CA PRO A 390 -11.75 8.24 17.20
C PRO A 390 -11.76 8.91 15.82
N ARG A 391 -11.41 10.21 15.74
CA ARG A 391 -11.25 10.87 14.44
C ARG A 391 -10.11 10.20 13.65
N LEU A 392 -10.47 9.45 12.61
CA LEU A 392 -9.55 8.82 11.67
C LEU A 392 -9.27 9.73 10.48
N LEU A 393 -8.35 9.31 9.62
CA LEU A 393 -8.03 9.95 8.34
C LEU A 393 -9.08 9.62 7.26
N ILE A 394 -9.75 8.47 7.38
CA ILE A 394 -10.95 8.13 6.61
C ILE A 394 -12.23 8.63 7.30
N HIS A 395 -13.28 8.91 6.53
CA HIS A 395 -14.62 9.10 7.11
C HIS A 395 -15.27 7.73 7.46
N ASP A 396 -16.31 7.73 8.29
CA ASP A 396 -17.10 6.53 8.60
C ASP A 396 -18.60 6.80 8.34
N PRO A 397 -19.18 6.25 7.26
CA PRO A 397 -18.51 5.52 6.18
C PRO A 397 -17.70 6.46 5.26
N GLU A 398 -16.69 5.95 4.56
CA GLU A 398 -16.00 6.68 3.47
C GLU A 398 -16.32 6.05 2.12
N THR A 399 -16.93 6.83 1.24
CA THR A 399 -17.32 6.46 -0.11
C THR A 399 -16.32 7.05 -1.11
N ARG A 400 -15.84 6.23 -2.05
CA ARG A 400 -14.92 6.64 -3.11
C ARG A 400 -15.50 6.24 -4.47
N VAL A 401 -15.51 7.17 -5.41
CA VAL A 401 -15.88 6.92 -6.80
C VAL A 401 -14.62 6.98 -7.65
N THR A 402 -14.28 5.90 -8.32
CA THR A 402 -13.16 5.80 -9.26
C THR A 402 -13.70 5.69 -10.68
N THR A 403 -13.10 6.44 -11.59
CA THR A 403 -13.45 6.44 -13.00
C THR A 403 -12.19 6.31 -13.83
N LEU A 404 -12.27 5.55 -14.92
CA LEU A 404 -11.24 5.46 -15.93
C LEU A 404 -11.90 5.54 -17.30
N LEU A 405 -11.44 6.43 -18.15
CA LEU A 405 -11.86 6.54 -19.53
C LEU A 405 -10.65 6.38 -20.43
N ARG A 406 -10.60 5.29 -21.19
CA ARG A 406 -9.52 5.00 -22.12
C ARG A 406 -10.01 4.97 -23.57
N ARG A 407 -9.16 5.40 -24.51
CA ARG A 407 -9.39 5.28 -25.95
C ARG A 407 -8.09 5.03 -26.70
N LEU A 408 -8.14 4.04 -27.60
CA LEU A 408 -7.06 3.75 -28.54
C LEU A 408 -7.29 4.48 -29.87
N LEU A 409 -6.21 5.05 -30.40
CA LEU A 409 -6.16 5.89 -31.60
C LEU A 409 -4.95 5.48 -32.45
N LEU A 410 -4.93 5.95 -33.72
CA LEU A 410 -3.81 5.73 -34.64
C LEU A 410 -3.44 4.25 -34.84
N ARG A 411 -4.46 3.37 -34.98
CA ARG A 411 -4.29 1.91 -35.03
C ARG A 411 -3.57 1.40 -33.78
N ASP A 412 -4.12 1.76 -32.63
CA ASP A 412 -3.67 1.37 -31.29
C ASP A 412 -2.25 1.85 -30.90
N ARG A 413 -1.67 2.76 -31.69
CA ARG A 413 -0.36 3.37 -31.38
C ARG A 413 -0.44 4.53 -30.40
N LEU A 414 -1.59 5.17 -30.26
CA LEU A 414 -1.80 6.24 -29.29
C LEU A 414 -2.94 5.86 -28.35
N GLU A 415 -2.65 5.76 -27.07
CA GLU A 415 -3.63 5.56 -26.01
C GLU A 415 -3.81 6.88 -25.25
N LEU A 416 -5.05 7.34 -25.14
CA LEU A 416 -5.44 8.44 -24.28
C LEU A 416 -6.26 7.88 -23.12
N GLU A 417 -5.90 8.25 -21.90
CA GLU A 417 -6.53 7.77 -20.68
C GLU A 417 -6.75 8.94 -19.72
N VAL A 418 -7.86 8.91 -18.99
CA VAL A 418 -8.07 9.75 -17.80
C VAL A 418 -8.53 8.85 -16.67
N ARG A 419 -7.73 8.76 -15.62
CA ARG A 419 -8.11 8.11 -14.35
C ARG A 419 -8.43 9.18 -13.31
N ALA A 420 -9.52 9.05 -12.58
CA ALA A 420 -9.84 9.95 -11.49
C ALA A 420 -10.54 9.22 -10.34
N THR A 421 -10.22 9.62 -9.11
CA THR A 421 -10.92 9.15 -7.91
C THR A 421 -11.39 10.33 -7.08
N TYR A 422 -12.62 10.25 -6.56
CA TYR A 422 -13.23 11.25 -5.68
C TYR A 422 -13.71 10.58 -4.39
N ALA A 423 -13.17 10.98 -3.25
CA ALA A 423 -13.61 10.60 -1.91
C ALA A 423 -14.68 11.59 -1.42
N VAL A 424 -15.92 11.10 -1.27
CA VAL A 424 -17.13 11.92 -1.21
C VAL A 424 -17.21 12.76 0.07
N GLU A 425 -17.06 12.12 1.23
CA GLU A 425 -17.33 12.73 2.53
C GLU A 425 -16.23 13.72 2.94
N ARG A 426 -15.00 13.54 2.43
CA ARG A 426 -13.87 14.44 2.70
C ARG A 426 -13.57 15.42 1.55
N GLY A 427 -14.26 15.30 0.42
CA GLY A 427 -14.05 16.13 -0.76
C GLY A 427 -12.61 16.11 -1.28
N ALA A 428 -11.97 14.93 -1.24
CA ALA A 428 -10.60 14.74 -1.69
C ALA A 428 -10.56 13.97 -3.00
N TRP A 429 -9.65 14.32 -3.89
CA TRP A 429 -9.66 13.79 -5.24
C TRP A 429 -8.29 13.80 -5.88
N PHE A 430 -8.13 12.97 -6.91
CA PHE A 430 -7.07 13.13 -7.89
C PHE A 430 -7.60 12.87 -9.29
N ALA A 431 -6.94 13.45 -10.29
CA ALA A 431 -7.15 13.18 -11.71
C ALA A 431 -5.79 13.02 -12.41
N LEU A 432 -5.69 12.01 -13.26
CA LEU A 432 -4.50 11.63 -14.01
C LEU A 432 -4.85 11.42 -15.49
N PRO A 433 -4.95 12.49 -16.29
CA PRO A 433 -4.84 12.39 -17.74
C PRO A 433 -3.46 11.89 -18.17
N ARG A 434 -3.45 11.00 -19.15
CA ARG A 434 -2.26 10.32 -19.67
C ARG A 434 -2.38 10.09 -21.16
N ALA A 435 -1.27 10.27 -21.88
CA ALA A 435 -1.11 9.91 -23.28
C ALA A 435 0.08 8.96 -23.41
N SER A 436 -0.15 7.77 -23.96
CA SER A 436 0.90 6.77 -24.23
C SER A 436 1.03 6.56 -25.75
N TYR A 437 2.22 6.76 -26.30
CA TYR A 437 2.51 6.61 -27.72
C TYR A 437 3.54 5.51 -27.98
N LEU A 438 3.16 4.53 -28.80
CA LEU A 438 4.03 3.44 -29.27
C LEU A 438 4.83 3.92 -30.49
N VAL A 439 6.11 4.23 -30.28
CA VAL A 439 7.03 4.75 -31.31
C VAL A 439 7.45 3.64 -32.28
N ASN A 440 7.64 2.44 -31.76
CA ASN A 440 7.78 1.17 -32.47
C ASN A 440 7.39 0.04 -31.51
N ASP A 441 7.54 -1.22 -31.92
CA ASP A 441 7.09 -2.37 -31.13
C ASP A 441 7.77 -2.48 -29.75
N ASP A 442 8.97 -1.91 -29.61
CA ASP A 442 9.78 -2.02 -28.41
C ASP A 442 9.73 -0.74 -27.55
N LEU A 443 9.52 0.44 -28.14
CA LEU A 443 9.61 1.75 -27.48
C LEU A 443 8.25 2.42 -27.31
N ARG A 444 7.87 2.66 -26.07
CA ARG A 444 6.69 3.44 -25.66
C ARG A 444 7.11 4.71 -24.93
N LEU A 445 6.53 5.84 -25.32
CA LEU A 445 6.62 7.10 -24.59
C LEU A 445 5.28 7.38 -23.90
N ARG A 446 5.32 7.90 -22.68
CA ARG A 446 4.11 8.25 -21.92
C ARG A 446 4.29 9.62 -21.26
N LEU A 447 3.28 10.46 -21.42
CA LEU A 447 3.17 11.76 -20.75
C LEU A 447 1.89 11.77 -19.92
N GLY A 448 1.99 12.15 -18.65
CA GLY A 448 0.84 12.30 -17.76
C GLY A 448 0.93 13.56 -16.93
N TYR A 449 -0.21 13.97 -16.40
CA TYR A 449 -0.30 15.05 -15.41
C TYR A 449 -1.18 14.58 -14.25
N LEU A 450 -0.64 14.52 -13.04
CA LEU A 450 -1.37 14.21 -11.83
C LEU A 450 -1.77 15.51 -11.15
N ALA A 451 -3.08 15.72 -10.97
CA ALA A 451 -3.65 16.79 -10.17
C ALA A 451 -4.34 16.20 -8.94
N ILE A 452 -4.13 16.80 -7.78
CA ILE A 452 -4.61 16.33 -6.48
C ILE A 452 -5.29 17.49 -5.76
N GLY A 453 -6.42 17.23 -5.12
CA GLY A 453 -7.12 18.25 -4.36
C GLY A 453 -7.86 17.72 -3.15
N GLY A 454 -8.34 18.67 -2.34
CA GLY A 454 -9.10 18.41 -1.12
C GLY A 454 -8.29 18.58 0.16
N THR A 455 -8.90 18.19 1.27
CA THR A 455 -8.32 18.42 2.61
C THR A 455 -7.11 17.56 2.90
N HIS A 456 -6.08 18.13 3.55
CA HIS A 456 -4.95 17.38 4.11
C HIS A 456 -5.37 16.32 5.15
N ARG A 457 -6.57 16.45 5.70
CA ARG A 457 -7.18 15.48 6.59
C ARG A 457 -7.90 14.39 5.79
N SER A 458 -7.26 13.82 4.78
CA SER A 458 -7.81 12.69 4.00
C SER A 458 -6.67 11.85 3.44
N ILE A 459 -6.97 10.61 3.03
CA ILE A 459 -5.99 9.68 2.46
C ILE A 459 -5.34 10.25 1.18
N ILE A 460 -6.12 10.94 0.34
CA ILE A 460 -5.67 11.50 -0.95
C ILE A 460 -5.15 12.94 -0.76
N GLY A 461 -5.97 13.83 -0.19
CA GLY A 461 -5.67 15.26 -0.10
C GLY A 461 -4.50 15.62 0.81
N GLN A 462 -4.00 14.69 1.63
CA GLN A 462 -2.72 14.87 2.32
C GLN A 462 -1.55 15.13 1.35
N PHE A 463 -1.68 14.71 0.09
CA PHE A 463 -0.72 14.89 -0.99
C PHE A 463 -1.07 16.03 -1.95
N HIS A 464 -1.98 16.95 -1.61
CA HIS A 464 -2.43 17.99 -2.56
C HIS A 464 -1.34 18.97 -3.04
N ASP A 465 -0.18 19.03 -2.38
CA ASP A 465 0.97 19.80 -2.86
C ASP A 465 1.81 19.01 -3.90
N ASN A 466 1.44 17.77 -4.22
CA ASN A 466 2.23 16.86 -5.05
C ASN A 466 1.76 16.79 -6.51
N ASP A 467 1.09 17.82 -7.03
CA ASP A 467 0.75 17.90 -8.45
C ASP A 467 2.01 17.79 -9.32
N GLU A 468 1.98 16.95 -10.35
CA GLU A 468 3.17 16.66 -11.16
C GLU A 468 2.89 16.35 -12.62
N VAL A 469 3.85 16.73 -13.47
CA VAL A 469 3.97 16.20 -14.83
C VAL A 469 4.90 15.00 -14.79
N VAL A 470 4.48 13.88 -15.37
CA VAL A 470 5.26 12.65 -15.47
C VAL A 470 5.57 12.37 -16.94
N LEU A 471 6.86 12.21 -17.26
CA LEU A 471 7.33 11.75 -18.55
C LEU A 471 8.03 10.40 -18.38
N GLN A 472 7.64 9.41 -19.17
CA GLN A 472 8.19 8.06 -19.11
C GLN A 472 8.55 7.57 -20.52
N ALA A 473 9.66 6.83 -20.62
CA ALA A 473 10.07 6.11 -21.80
C ALA A 473 10.41 4.67 -21.43
N ARG A 474 9.72 3.70 -22.04
CA ARG A 474 9.92 2.27 -21.82
C ARG A 474 10.39 1.60 -23.09
N TYR A 475 11.52 0.89 -23.02
CA TYR A 475 12.03 0.02 -24.06
C TYR A 475 11.94 -1.44 -23.61
N SER A 476 11.16 -2.26 -24.29
CA SER A 476 10.97 -3.70 -24.00
C SER A 476 11.81 -4.56 -24.95
N PHE A 477 12.25 -5.74 -24.51
CA PHE A 477 13.04 -6.67 -25.33
C PHE A 477 12.83 -8.15 -24.96
#